data_AF-K0FW98-F1
#
_entry.id   AF-K0FW98-F1
#
_cell.length_a   1.000
_cell.length_b   1.000
_cell.length_c   1.000
_cell.angle_alpha   90.00
_cell.angle_beta   90.00
_cell.angle_gamma   90.00
#
_symmetry.space_group_name_H-M   'P 1'
#
loop_
_entity.id
_entity.type
_entity.pdbx_description
1 polymer ?
#
loop_
_entity_poly.entity_id
_entity_poly.type
_entity_poly.pdbx_seq_one_letter_code
_entity_poly.pdbx_strand_id
1 'polypeptide(L)'
;MRFTSTINNVRLAEWGINITQGALVDLINQASSWAKAVVIDGVTYYWMSFGKVCEELPAVFSKEDTVYRQYKVLKEKGIIEHFKMDGKDYVRLTEKGCEWNKFESIRESEKNPRVGKKSEQGRKKIRESSEKNPTDNNTNYKNNNDKDLPLNPPVGETQGEQKLVLGYLNDRLADLSKMINQPLPKFRPVENVIKSIKARIAESSVTDCQLVIDYLVAKWGRDGKMREYLAPKTIFRASNFADYLPKATAWSESGKPVCVNGKWVSEAEANRKAQIEDMPSVDEVRGVYQRYLSTPTLFNRTDFSDLRKKFVYYCVIKTKNAHPTEHNINSVIAGNIKAVAEQIHDLPIPTLGA
;
A
#
# COMPACT_ATOMS: atom_id res chain seq x y z
N MET A 1 -26.51 5.98 -12.22
CA MET A 1 -27.28 6.23 -10.99
C MET A 1 -26.71 5.39 -9.88
N ARG A 2 -26.00 6.04 -8.96
CA ARG A 2 -25.49 5.47 -7.74
C ARG A 2 -26.60 5.38 -6.70
N PHE A 3 -26.56 4.31 -5.91
CA PHE A 3 -27.52 4.06 -4.84
C PHE A 3 -26.96 4.35 -3.45
N THR A 4 -25.66 4.69 -3.34
CA THR A 4 -24.98 4.86 -2.05
C THR A 4 -24.03 6.05 -2.08
N SER A 5 -24.14 6.93 -1.08
CA SER A 5 -23.15 7.97 -0.75
C SER A 5 -22.61 7.71 0.65
N THR A 6 -21.29 7.85 0.83
CA THR A 6 -20.65 7.71 2.14
C THR A 6 -20.31 9.09 2.69
N ILE A 7 -20.81 9.39 3.90
CA ILE A 7 -20.60 10.69 4.54
C ILE A 7 -19.53 10.58 5.62
N ASN A 8 -18.46 11.38 5.49
CA ASN A 8 -17.44 11.50 6.51
C ASN A 8 -17.77 12.67 7.47
N ASN A 9 -18.40 12.35 8.59
CA ASN A 9 -18.80 13.34 9.59
C ASN A 9 -17.62 14.13 10.20
N VAL A 10 -16.43 13.51 10.32
CA VAL A 10 -15.23 14.19 10.83
C VAL A 10 -14.83 15.31 9.86
N ARG A 11 -14.73 14.98 8.56
CA ARG A 11 -14.37 15.98 7.53
C ARG A 11 -15.45 17.03 7.31
N LEU A 12 -16.73 16.69 7.48
CA LEU A 12 -17.81 17.68 7.48
C LEU A 12 -17.57 18.77 8.54
N ALA A 13 -17.31 18.35 9.78
CA ALA A 13 -17.06 19.25 10.90
C ALA A 13 -15.76 20.05 10.70
N GLU A 14 -14.65 19.38 10.38
CA GLU A 14 -13.34 20.01 10.21
C GLU A 14 -13.30 21.01 9.05
N TRP A 15 -13.96 20.71 7.93
CA TRP A 15 -13.96 21.57 6.76
C TRP A 15 -15.14 22.57 6.77
N GLY A 16 -15.98 22.51 7.81
CA GLY A 16 -17.16 23.34 7.99
C GLY A 16 -18.16 23.22 6.84
N ILE A 17 -18.24 22.06 6.18
CA ILE A 17 -19.15 21.81 5.05
C ILE A 17 -20.37 21.02 5.52
N ASN A 18 -21.50 21.20 4.83
CA ASN A 18 -22.74 20.49 5.17
C ASN A 18 -22.82 19.10 4.49
N ILE A 19 -23.83 18.31 4.86
CA ILE A 19 -24.04 16.96 4.33
C ILE A 19 -24.22 16.96 2.80
N THR A 20 -24.93 17.95 2.26
CA THR A 20 -25.14 18.12 0.81
C THR A 20 -23.81 18.29 0.06
N GLN A 21 -22.92 19.13 0.59
CA GLN A 21 -21.56 19.33 0.08
C GLN A 21 -20.72 18.07 0.25
N GLY A 22 -20.83 17.38 1.38
CA GLY A 22 -20.13 16.12 1.63
C GLY A 22 -20.52 15.02 0.65
N ALA A 23 -21.82 14.87 0.34
CA ALA A 23 -22.29 13.93 -0.66
C ALA A 23 -21.68 14.23 -2.05
N LEU A 24 -21.51 15.51 -2.38
CA LEU A 24 -20.87 15.93 -3.61
C LEU A 24 -19.36 15.64 -3.63
N VAL A 25 -18.67 15.85 -2.50
CA VAL A 25 -17.26 15.46 -2.35
C VAL A 25 -17.09 13.95 -2.49
N ASP A 26 -17.96 13.14 -1.87
CA ASP A 26 -17.93 11.68 -2.00
C ASP A 26 -18.16 11.22 -3.44
N LEU A 27 -19.06 11.87 -4.17
CA LEU A 27 -19.30 11.62 -5.59
C LEU A 27 -18.03 11.89 -6.42
N ILE A 28 -17.38 13.04 -6.21
CA ILE A 28 -16.15 13.41 -6.92
C ILE A 28 -14.98 12.50 -6.52
N ASN A 29 -14.87 12.12 -5.25
CA ASN A 29 -13.82 11.23 -4.75
C ASN A 29 -13.77 9.89 -5.50
N GLN A 30 -14.92 9.45 -5.98
CA GLN A 30 -15.04 8.18 -6.68
C GLN A 30 -15.24 8.39 -8.19
N ALA A 31 -14.98 9.59 -8.72
CA ALA A 31 -15.15 9.92 -10.14
C ALA A 31 -14.35 9.00 -11.07
N SER A 32 -13.22 8.46 -10.60
CA SER A 32 -12.41 7.47 -11.32
C SER A 32 -13.17 6.21 -11.74
N SER A 33 -14.26 5.88 -11.05
CA SER A 33 -15.02 4.65 -11.32
C SER A 33 -16.14 4.81 -12.34
N TRP A 34 -16.48 6.05 -12.75
CA TRP A 34 -17.70 6.28 -13.54
C TRP A 34 -17.67 7.51 -14.45
N ALA A 35 -16.86 8.52 -14.15
CA ALA A 35 -16.77 9.73 -14.95
C ALA A 35 -15.64 9.61 -16.00
N LYS A 36 -15.82 10.26 -17.15
CA LYS A 36 -14.80 10.26 -18.20
C LYS A 36 -13.60 11.10 -17.75
N ALA A 37 -12.43 10.48 -17.72
CA ALA A 37 -11.17 11.16 -17.40
C ALA A 37 -10.60 11.91 -18.61
N VAL A 38 -9.94 13.03 -18.35
CA VAL A 38 -9.14 13.82 -19.28
C VAL A 38 -7.85 14.25 -18.56
N VAL A 39 -6.72 14.17 -19.26
CA VAL A 39 -5.42 14.61 -18.73
C VAL A 39 -5.07 15.97 -19.35
N ILE A 40 -4.83 16.96 -18.51
CA ILE A 40 -4.42 18.33 -18.89
C ILE A 40 -3.18 18.66 -18.06
N ASP A 41 -2.08 19.00 -18.73
CA ASP A 41 -0.78 19.30 -18.10
C ASP A 41 -0.31 18.23 -17.10
N GLY A 42 -0.56 16.95 -17.42
CA GLY A 42 -0.21 15.81 -16.57
C GLY A 42 -1.15 15.59 -15.37
N VAL A 43 -2.21 16.38 -15.24
CA VAL A 43 -3.20 16.28 -14.17
C VAL A 43 -4.51 15.68 -14.71
N THR A 44 -5.03 14.66 -14.01
CA THR A 44 -6.29 14.02 -14.37
C THR A 44 -7.49 14.79 -13.80
N TYR A 45 -8.39 15.19 -14.68
CA TYR A 45 -9.70 15.75 -14.37
C TYR A 45 -10.81 14.82 -14.85
N TYR A 46 -11.99 14.95 -14.25
CA TYR A 46 -13.16 14.18 -14.62
C TYR A 46 -14.23 15.10 -15.20
N TRP A 47 -14.74 14.74 -16.38
CA TRP A 47 -15.90 15.41 -16.96
C TRP A 47 -17.15 15.06 -16.14
N MET A 48 -17.77 16.07 -15.56
CA MET A 48 -18.92 15.94 -14.68
C MET A 48 -19.89 17.09 -14.91
N SER A 49 -20.90 16.87 -15.77
CA SER A 49 -21.96 17.86 -15.98
C SER A 49 -22.87 17.97 -14.75
N PHE A 50 -23.47 19.14 -14.52
CA PHE A 50 -24.38 19.34 -13.39
C PHE A 50 -25.63 18.47 -13.48
N GLY A 51 -26.19 18.28 -14.69
CA GLY A 51 -27.29 17.33 -14.91
C GLY A 51 -26.91 15.91 -14.50
N LYS A 52 -25.68 15.48 -14.81
CA LYS A 52 -25.18 14.17 -14.39
C LYS A 52 -25.03 14.07 -12.87
N VAL A 53 -24.65 15.15 -12.19
CA VAL A 53 -24.63 15.19 -10.72
C VAL A 53 -26.04 15.02 -10.15
N CYS A 54 -27.05 15.68 -10.72
CA CYS A 54 -28.45 15.50 -10.32
C CYS A 54 -28.93 14.05 -10.54
N GLU A 55 -28.53 13.41 -11.64
CA GLU A 55 -28.82 11.99 -11.86
C GLU A 55 -28.13 11.08 -10.84
N GLU A 56 -26.88 11.35 -10.48
CA GLU A 56 -26.13 10.48 -9.55
C GLU A 56 -26.51 10.72 -8.08
N LEU A 57 -27.02 11.90 -7.74
CA LEU A 57 -27.45 12.28 -6.39
C LEU A 57 -28.87 12.87 -6.39
N PRO A 58 -29.89 12.12 -6.84
CA PRO A 58 -31.25 12.64 -7.04
C PRO A 58 -31.93 13.06 -5.73
N ALA A 59 -31.56 12.42 -4.61
CA ALA A 59 -32.06 12.77 -3.28
C ALA A 59 -31.42 14.05 -2.71
N VAL A 60 -30.30 14.50 -3.28
CA VAL A 60 -29.51 15.64 -2.79
C VAL A 60 -29.70 16.86 -3.69
N PHE A 61 -29.75 16.65 -5.00
CA PHE A 61 -29.82 17.72 -6.00
C PHE A 61 -30.94 17.48 -7.02
N SER A 62 -31.82 18.47 -7.15
CA SER A 62 -32.89 18.50 -8.14
C SER A 62 -32.70 19.58 -9.22
N LYS A 63 -31.73 20.49 -9.04
CA LYS A 63 -31.48 21.62 -9.94
C LYS A 63 -29.98 21.80 -10.16
N GLU A 64 -29.58 21.99 -11.41
CA GLU A 64 -28.18 22.20 -11.79
C GLU A 64 -27.56 23.45 -11.17
N ASP A 65 -28.33 24.54 -11.03
CA ASP A 65 -27.88 25.77 -10.36
C ASP A 65 -27.43 25.52 -8.91
N THR A 66 -28.11 24.61 -8.20
CA THR A 66 -27.72 24.24 -6.85
C THR A 66 -26.36 23.53 -6.84
N VAL A 67 -26.11 22.64 -7.80
CA VAL A 67 -24.82 21.95 -7.95
C VAL A 67 -23.70 22.96 -8.21
N TYR A 68 -23.92 23.90 -9.14
CA TYR A 68 -22.96 24.98 -9.45
C TYR A 68 -22.58 25.79 -8.20
N ARG A 69 -23.57 26.20 -7.39
CA ARG A 69 -23.31 26.92 -6.13
C ARG A 69 -22.50 26.09 -5.15
N GLN A 70 -22.77 24.79 -5.01
CA GLN A 70 -21.97 23.93 -4.13
C GLN A 70 -20.54 23.73 -4.65
N TYR A 71 -20.34 23.62 -5.96
CA TYR A 71 -19.00 23.58 -6.55
C TYR A 71 -18.21 24.85 -6.22
N LYS A 72 -18.84 26.02 -6.32
CA LYS A 72 -18.21 27.29 -5.95
C LYS A 72 -17.75 27.29 -4.49
N VAL A 73 -18.61 26.87 -3.56
CA VAL A 73 -18.26 26.78 -2.13
C VAL A 73 -17.12 25.79 -1.89
N LEU A 74 -17.16 24.60 -2.49
CA LEU A 74 -16.11 23.59 -2.34
C LEU A 74 -14.77 24.04 -2.94
N LYS A 75 -14.82 24.79 -4.05
CA LYS A 75 -13.64 25.39 -4.70
C LYS A 75 -13.04 26.50 -3.84
N GLU A 76 -13.86 27.40 -3.30
CA GLU A 76 -13.42 28.45 -2.37
C GLU A 76 -12.78 27.86 -1.11
N LYS A 77 -13.26 26.70 -0.65
CA LYS A 77 -12.68 25.96 0.48
C LYS A 77 -11.43 25.14 0.14
N GLY A 78 -10.99 25.18 -1.12
CA GLY A 78 -9.84 24.44 -1.62
C GLY A 78 -9.99 22.92 -1.55
N ILE A 79 -11.23 22.40 -1.58
CA ILE A 79 -11.52 20.96 -1.53
C ILE A 79 -11.53 20.37 -2.94
N ILE A 80 -11.97 21.15 -3.92
CA ILE A 80 -12.03 20.75 -5.33
C ILE A 80 -11.38 21.81 -6.21
N GLU A 81 -10.90 21.36 -7.36
CA GLU A 81 -10.62 22.22 -8.51
C GLU A 81 -11.70 21.96 -9.56
N HIS A 82 -12.24 23.05 -10.12
CA HIS A 82 -13.25 23.02 -11.16
C HIS A 82 -13.00 24.11 -12.20
N PHE A 83 -13.14 23.76 -13.47
CA PHE A 83 -13.12 24.71 -14.59
C PHE A 83 -14.01 24.21 -15.73
N LYS A 84 -14.30 25.11 -16.67
CA LYS A 84 -15.07 24.83 -17.88
C LYS A 84 -14.15 24.88 -19.10
N MET A 85 -14.20 23.86 -19.95
CA MET A 85 -13.45 23.75 -21.20
C MET A 85 -14.32 23.06 -22.24
N ASP A 86 -14.36 23.56 -23.48
CA ASP A 86 -15.17 23.01 -24.57
C ASP A 86 -16.65 22.83 -24.23
N GLY A 87 -17.20 23.75 -23.43
CA GLY A 87 -18.59 23.68 -22.95
C GLY A 87 -18.85 22.63 -21.87
N LYS A 88 -17.82 21.92 -21.39
CA LYS A 88 -17.90 20.85 -20.38
C LYS A 88 -17.29 21.27 -19.05
N ASP A 89 -17.90 20.81 -17.97
CA ASP A 89 -17.42 21.01 -16.61
C ASP A 89 -16.46 19.89 -16.21
N TYR A 90 -15.25 20.28 -15.85
CA TYR A 90 -14.18 19.38 -15.41
C TYR A 90 -13.89 19.63 -13.94
N VAL A 91 -13.83 18.56 -13.16
CA VAL A 91 -13.63 18.62 -11.71
C VAL A 91 -12.63 17.58 -11.25
N ARG A 92 -11.89 17.90 -10.19
CA ARG A 92 -11.10 16.93 -9.41
C ARG A 92 -11.06 17.33 -7.94
N LEU A 93 -10.64 16.40 -7.09
CA LEU A 93 -10.25 16.72 -5.73
C LEU A 93 -8.86 17.37 -5.70
N THR A 94 -8.69 18.36 -4.82
CA THR A 94 -7.36 18.86 -4.44
C THR A 94 -6.67 17.86 -3.51
N GLU A 95 -5.43 18.17 -3.09
CA GLU A 95 -4.75 17.41 -2.04
C GLU A 95 -5.59 17.30 -0.76
N LYS A 96 -6.23 18.40 -0.35
CA LYS A 96 -7.18 18.44 0.79
C LYS A 96 -8.42 17.59 0.52
N GLY A 97 -9.00 17.69 -0.67
CA GLY A 97 -10.17 16.89 -1.04
C GLY A 97 -9.90 15.38 -0.98
N CYS A 98 -8.71 14.94 -1.39
CA CYS A 98 -8.28 13.54 -1.35
C CYS A 98 -8.22 12.97 0.08
N GLU A 99 -8.30 13.81 1.12
CA GLU A 99 -8.34 13.37 2.52
C GLU A 99 -9.75 13.01 2.99
N TRP A 100 -10.76 13.15 2.11
CA TRP A 100 -12.16 12.84 2.41
C TRP A 100 -12.34 11.46 3.03
N ASN A 101 -11.58 10.46 2.56
CA ASN A 101 -11.61 9.09 3.07
C ASN A 101 -10.31 8.68 3.81
N LYS A 102 -9.39 9.62 4.07
CA LYS A 102 -8.22 9.36 4.92
C LYS A 102 -8.66 9.32 6.38
N PHE A 103 -8.70 8.12 6.94
CA PHE A 103 -8.94 7.91 8.36
C PHE A 103 -7.60 7.98 9.09
N GLU A 104 -7.33 9.06 9.81
CA GLU A 104 -6.30 9.03 10.84
C GLU A 104 -6.83 8.23 12.03
N SER A 105 -5.98 7.43 12.67
CA SER A 105 -6.36 6.66 13.85
C SER A 105 -6.65 7.61 15.01
N ILE A 106 -7.89 8.04 15.15
CA ILE A 106 -8.39 8.74 16.34
C ILE A 106 -8.50 7.70 17.46
N ARG A 107 -7.35 7.30 18.05
CA ARG A 107 -7.17 6.61 19.35
C ARG A 107 -5.69 6.23 19.51
N GLU A 108 -4.86 7.17 19.96
CA GLU A 108 -3.59 6.85 20.63
C GLU A 108 -3.78 6.50 22.12
N SER A 109 -4.98 6.13 22.57
CA SER A 109 -5.29 5.98 24.01
C SER A 109 -5.70 4.56 24.44
N GLU A 110 -5.35 3.51 23.70
CA GLU A 110 -5.59 2.12 24.15
C GLU A 110 -4.35 1.21 24.08
N LYS A 111 -3.14 1.79 24.11
CA LYS A 111 -1.95 1.04 24.56
C LYS A 111 -1.86 1.18 26.08
N ASN A 112 -2.39 0.17 26.78
CA ASN A 112 -2.43 -0.05 28.24
C ASN A 112 -3.79 0.24 28.90
N PRO A 113 -4.66 -0.78 29.11
CA PRO A 113 -5.54 -0.72 30.26
C PRO A 113 -4.64 -0.81 31.50
N ARG A 114 -4.39 0.31 32.19
CA ARG A 114 -3.88 0.25 33.56
C ARG A 114 -4.90 -0.54 34.36
N VAL A 115 -4.46 -1.70 34.87
CA VAL A 115 -5.20 -2.51 35.83
C VAL A 115 -5.75 -1.57 36.90
N GLY A 116 -7.08 -1.47 36.95
CA GLY A 116 -7.76 -0.51 37.80
C GLY A 116 -7.37 -0.72 39.25
N LYS A 117 -6.98 0.37 39.93
CA LYS A 117 -7.09 0.41 41.39
C LYS A 117 -8.56 0.27 41.72
N LYS A 118 -8.92 -0.77 42.47
CA LYS A 118 -10.26 -0.93 43.03
C LYS A 118 -10.59 0.35 43.80
N SER A 119 -11.67 1.02 43.42
CA SER A 119 -12.27 2.07 44.25
C SER A 119 -12.97 1.38 45.42
N GLU A 120 -12.55 1.73 46.63
CA GLU A 120 -13.04 1.18 47.91
C GLU A 120 -14.34 1.83 48.41
N GLN A 121 -14.98 2.72 47.64
CA GLN A 121 -16.14 3.46 48.12
C GLN A 121 -17.45 3.03 47.46
N GLY A 122 -18.39 2.65 48.33
CA GLY A 122 -19.73 2.19 48.00
C GLY A 122 -20.61 3.24 47.30
N ARG A 123 -21.42 2.72 46.39
CA ARG A 123 -22.56 3.30 45.67
C ARG A 123 -23.14 4.58 46.31
N LYS A 124 -22.95 5.73 45.67
CA LYS A 124 -23.80 6.91 45.90
C LYS A 124 -24.97 6.89 44.91
N LYS A 125 -26.20 6.79 45.43
CA LYS A 125 -27.43 7.15 44.70
C LYS A 125 -27.48 8.67 44.56
N ILE A 126 -27.56 9.17 43.33
CA ILE A 126 -28.03 10.53 43.02
C ILE A 126 -29.03 10.41 41.85
N ARG A 127 -30.13 11.14 41.95
CA ARG A 127 -31.40 11.00 41.20
C ARG A 127 -31.40 11.71 39.83
N GLU A 128 -32.40 11.29 39.04
CA GLU A 128 -33.24 11.98 38.02
C GLU A 128 -32.64 12.75 36.82
N SER A 129 -32.94 12.18 35.64
CA SER A 129 -33.24 12.74 34.30
C SER A 129 -32.50 13.96 33.77
N SER A 130 -31.72 13.73 32.70
CA SER A 130 -31.80 14.55 31.50
C SER A 130 -31.58 13.65 30.28
N GLU A 131 -32.56 13.60 29.39
CA GLU A 131 -32.57 12.90 28.11
C GLU A 131 -31.36 13.29 27.23
N LYS A 132 -30.26 12.55 27.29
CA LYS A 132 -29.21 12.53 26.25
C LYS A 132 -28.56 11.15 26.16
N ASN A 133 -29.35 10.14 25.76
CA ASN A 133 -28.97 8.95 24.97
C ASN A 133 -30.08 7.89 25.09
N PRO A 134 -30.68 7.38 23.99
CA PRO A 134 -31.43 6.14 24.07
C PRO A 134 -30.40 5.01 24.23
N THR A 135 -30.25 4.52 25.46
CA THR A 135 -29.74 3.17 25.65
C THR A 135 -30.95 2.25 25.58
N ASP A 136 -31.29 1.78 24.38
CA ASP A 136 -32.25 0.70 24.22
C ASP A 136 -31.59 -0.60 24.68
N ASN A 137 -31.77 -0.88 25.97
CA ASN A 137 -31.65 -2.21 26.53
C ASN A 137 -32.95 -2.94 26.20
N ASN A 138 -32.97 -3.76 25.15
CA ASN A 138 -34.02 -4.76 25.00
C ASN A 138 -33.52 -6.16 25.35
N THR A 139 -34.42 -6.90 25.97
CA THR A 139 -34.20 -7.96 26.95
C THR A 139 -33.87 -9.32 26.35
N ASN A 140 -33.04 -10.07 27.09
CA ASN A 140 -33.17 -11.50 27.38
C ASN A 140 -34.10 -12.33 26.45
N TYR A 141 -33.51 -13.19 25.63
CA TYR A 141 -34.17 -14.42 25.21
C TYR A 141 -33.40 -15.64 25.69
N LYS A 142 -34.12 -16.44 26.46
CA LYS A 142 -33.72 -17.69 27.11
C LYS A 142 -33.34 -18.74 26.07
N ASN A 143 -32.40 -19.59 26.50
CA ASN A 143 -32.20 -20.93 25.94
C ASN A 143 -33.53 -21.66 25.79
N ASN A 144 -33.73 -22.29 24.63
CA ASN A 144 -34.40 -23.58 24.54
C ASN A 144 -33.69 -24.41 23.47
N ASN A 145 -33.20 -25.57 23.91
CA ASN A 145 -32.88 -26.68 23.05
C ASN A 145 -34.19 -27.20 22.46
N ASP A 146 -34.25 -27.41 21.15
CA ASP A 146 -34.97 -28.53 20.58
C ASP A 146 -34.22 -29.03 19.36
N LYS A 147 -33.94 -30.33 19.37
CA LYS A 147 -33.47 -31.11 18.23
C LYS A 147 -34.72 -31.54 17.47
N ASP A 148 -34.74 -31.33 16.15
CA ASP A 148 -34.94 -32.43 15.20
C ASP A 148 -34.55 -31.98 13.77
N LEU A 149 -33.70 -32.80 13.16
CA LEU A 149 -33.13 -32.75 11.79
C LEU A 149 -34.11 -33.46 10.80
N PRO A 150 -33.86 -33.59 9.46
CA PRO A 150 -32.64 -33.28 8.69
C PRO A 150 -32.88 -32.60 7.32
N LEU A 151 -31.80 -32.06 6.73
CA LEU A 151 -31.35 -32.35 5.35
C LEU A 151 -29.94 -31.74 5.17
N ASN A 152 -28.93 -32.61 5.20
CA ASN A 152 -27.58 -32.42 4.64
C ASN A 152 -27.40 -33.51 3.56
N PRO A 153 -26.45 -33.46 2.57
CA PRO A 153 -25.07 -32.90 2.63
C PRO A 153 -24.53 -32.35 1.25
N PRO A 154 -23.21 -32.12 0.99
CA PRO A 154 -22.00 -32.06 1.85
C PRO A 154 -21.32 -30.65 1.82
N VAL A 155 -20.42 -30.25 2.72
CA VAL A 155 -18.97 -30.52 2.66
C VAL A 155 -18.34 -30.10 4.00
N GLY A 156 -17.50 -30.98 4.56
CA GLY A 156 -16.74 -30.76 5.78
C GLY A 156 -15.64 -29.69 5.65
N GLU A 157 -15.17 -29.24 6.81
CA GLU A 157 -13.83 -28.63 7.00
C GLU A 157 -13.48 -27.30 6.32
N THR A 158 -14.35 -26.28 6.32
CA THR A 158 -13.91 -24.95 5.84
C THR A 158 -13.02 -24.18 6.83
N GLN A 159 -12.97 -24.49 8.14
CA GLN A 159 -12.15 -23.71 9.10
C GLN A 159 -10.62 -23.75 8.82
N GLY A 160 -10.14 -24.77 8.10
CA GLY A 160 -8.72 -24.94 7.77
C GLY A 160 -8.24 -23.90 6.75
N GLU A 161 -8.98 -23.73 5.66
CA GLU A 161 -8.56 -22.90 4.52
C GLU A 161 -8.38 -21.42 4.87
N GLN A 162 -9.24 -20.85 5.71
CA GLN A 162 -9.05 -19.46 6.12
C GLN A 162 -7.80 -19.28 6.99
N LYS A 163 -7.49 -20.27 7.84
CA LYS A 163 -6.26 -20.26 8.65
C LYS A 163 -5.04 -20.42 7.75
N LEU A 164 -5.13 -21.24 6.69
CA LEU A 164 -4.08 -21.39 5.68
C LEU A 164 -3.79 -20.05 4.97
N VAL A 165 -4.82 -19.36 4.48
CA VAL A 165 -4.65 -18.04 3.83
C VAL A 165 -4.09 -16.99 4.80
N LEU A 166 -4.55 -16.98 6.06
CA LEU A 166 -4.02 -16.06 7.07
C LEU A 166 -2.57 -16.40 7.44
N GLY A 167 -2.24 -17.69 7.53
CA GLY A 167 -0.88 -18.19 7.72
C GLY A 167 0.03 -17.71 6.60
N TYR A 168 -0.39 -17.88 5.34
CA TYR A 168 0.34 -17.43 4.17
C TYR A 168 0.66 -15.92 4.21
N LEU A 169 -0.31 -15.08 4.58
CA LEU A 169 -0.05 -13.64 4.77
C LEU A 169 1.02 -13.39 5.84
N ASN A 170 0.93 -14.08 6.98
CA ASN A 170 1.91 -13.92 8.06
C ASN A 170 3.31 -14.38 7.64
N ASP A 171 3.41 -15.45 6.85
CA ASP A 171 4.70 -15.96 6.35
C ASP A 171 5.32 -14.96 5.37
N ARG A 172 4.54 -14.42 4.42
CA ARG A 172 5.01 -13.37 3.50
C ARG A 172 5.46 -12.10 4.23
N LEU A 173 4.79 -11.73 5.31
CA LEU A 173 5.20 -10.60 6.15
C LEU A 173 6.45 -10.91 6.97
N ALA A 174 6.65 -12.16 7.41
CA ALA A 174 7.87 -12.57 8.09
C ALA A 174 9.08 -12.52 7.15
N ASP A 175 8.92 -12.97 5.89
CA ASP A 175 9.98 -12.87 4.87
C ASP A 175 10.29 -11.40 4.54
N LEU A 176 9.24 -10.59 4.36
CA LEU A 176 9.39 -9.16 4.13
C LEU A 176 10.13 -8.48 5.30
N SER A 177 9.79 -8.85 6.53
CA SER A 177 10.41 -8.31 7.76
C SER A 177 11.92 -8.55 7.80
N LYS A 178 12.39 -9.73 7.39
CA LYS A 178 13.81 -10.04 7.25
C LYS A 178 14.46 -9.19 6.16
N MET A 179 13.81 -9.08 5.00
CA MET A 179 14.34 -8.36 3.85
C MET A 179 14.57 -6.86 4.11
N ILE A 180 13.69 -6.24 4.89
CA ILE A 180 13.75 -4.79 5.20
C ILE A 180 14.40 -4.50 6.56
N ASN A 181 14.83 -5.54 7.29
CA ASN A 181 15.34 -5.46 8.66
C ASN A 181 14.45 -4.64 9.62
N GLN A 182 13.13 -4.86 9.55
CA GLN A 182 12.14 -4.16 10.38
C GLN A 182 11.02 -5.13 10.79
N PRO A 183 10.57 -5.12 12.07
CA PRO A 183 9.48 -5.98 12.52
C PRO A 183 8.15 -5.61 11.84
N LEU A 184 7.41 -6.63 11.37
CA LEU A 184 6.08 -6.49 10.79
C LEU A 184 5.00 -7.19 11.62
N PRO A 185 3.73 -6.75 11.53
CA PRO A 185 2.65 -7.32 12.32
C PRO A 185 2.39 -8.79 11.97
N LYS A 186 2.04 -9.57 12.99
CA LYS A 186 1.55 -10.95 12.86
C LYS A 186 0.09 -11.00 13.26
N PHE A 187 -0.79 -11.38 12.33
CA PHE A 187 -2.23 -11.38 12.52
C PHE A 187 -2.73 -12.68 13.13
N ARG A 188 -3.70 -12.56 14.05
CA ARG A 188 -4.34 -13.70 14.72
C ARG A 188 -5.65 -14.09 14.04
N PRO A 189 -6.06 -15.37 14.09
CA PRO A 189 -7.31 -15.85 13.51
C PRO A 189 -8.52 -15.45 14.38
N VAL A 190 -8.79 -14.15 14.47
CA VAL A 190 -9.98 -13.63 15.14
C VAL A 190 -11.20 -13.75 14.23
N GLU A 191 -12.39 -13.83 14.83
CA GLU A 191 -13.64 -14.14 14.13
C GLU A 191 -13.89 -13.28 12.89
N ASN A 192 -13.76 -11.95 12.99
CA ASN A 192 -13.99 -11.04 11.86
C ASN A 192 -12.98 -11.25 10.72
N VAL A 193 -11.72 -11.56 11.03
CA VAL A 193 -10.68 -11.84 10.03
C VAL A 193 -11.01 -13.14 9.30
N ILE A 194 -11.32 -14.21 10.05
CA ILE A 194 -11.68 -15.51 9.48
C ILE A 194 -12.95 -15.40 8.63
N LYS A 195 -13.98 -14.68 9.10
CA LYS A 195 -15.19 -14.41 8.31
C LYS A 195 -14.88 -13.71 6.99
N SER A 196 -14.03 -12.66 7.02
CA SER A 196 -13.67 -11.93 5.80
C SER A 196 -12.90 -12.80 4.80
N ILE A 197 -11.97 -13.62 5.27
CA ILE A 197 -11.21 -14.55 4.42
C ILE A 197 -12.12 -15.65 3.87
N LYS A 198 -13.00 -16.21 4.70
CA LYS A 198 -13.98 -17.24 4.28
C LYS A 198 -14.85 -16.74 3.13
N ALA A 199 -15.34 -15.50 3.23
CA ALA A 199 -16.16 -14.88 2.19
C ALA A 199 -15.38 -14.76 0.87
N ARG A 200 -14.09 -14.38 0.91
CA ARG A 200 -13.27 -14.26 -0.31
C ARG A 200 -12.92 -15.61 -0.93
N ILE A 201 -12.67 -16.63 -0.12
CA ILE A 201 -12.49 -18.01 -0.63
C ILE A 201 -13.76 -18.51 -1.30
N ALA A 202 -14.94 -18.27 -0.71
CA ALA A 202 -16.21 -18.67 -1.30
C ALA A 202 -16.53 -17.97 -2.64
N GLU A 203 -16.05 -16.73 -2.82
CA GLU A 203 -16.19 -15.96 -4.06
C GLU A 203 -15.12 -16.28 -5.10
N SER A 204 -14.04 -16.96 -4.72
CA SER A 204 -12.89 -17.23 -5.58
C SER A 204 -12.25 -18.57 -5.21
N SER A 205 -11.02 -18.56 -4.69
CA SER A 205 -10.29 -19.74 -4.26
C SER A 205 -9.22 -19.37 -3.22
N VAL A 206 -8.65 -20.38 -2.55
CA VAL A 206 -7.48 -20.21 -1.69
C VAL A 206 -6.28 -19.67 -2.48
N THR A 207 -6.08 -20.18 -3.70
CA THR A 207 -4.99 -19.77 -4.59
C THR A 207 -5.12 -18.32 -5.03
N ASP A 208 -6.34 -17.85 -5.32
CA ASP A 208 -6.59 -16.45 -5.67
C ASP A 208 -6.33 -15.52 -4.48
N CYS A 209 -6.72 -15.94 -3.27
CA CYS A 209 -6.42 -15.20 -2.06
C CYS A 209 -4.91 -15.06 -1.82
N GLN A 210 -4.14 -16.15 -2.02
CA GLN A 210 -2.68 -16.13 -1.93
C GLN A 210 -2.04 -15.25 -3.01
N LEU A 211 -2.57 -15.29 -4.24
CA LEU A 211 -2.09 -14.47 -5.34
C LEU A 211 -2.27 -12.96 -5.08
N VAL A 212 -3.43 -12.57 -4.53
CA VAL A 212 -3.68 -11.19 -4.11
C VAL A 212 -2.72 -10.75 -3.01
N ILE A 213 -2.42 -11.63 -2.04
CA ILE A 213 -1.40 -11.36 -1.02
C ILE A 213 -0.05 -11.10 -1.67
N ASP A 214 0.41 -11.99 -2.56
CA ASP A 214 1.71 -11.87 -3.24
C ASP A 214 1.81 -10.56 -4.03
N TYR A 215 0.77 -10.24 -4.81
CA TYR A 215 0.69 -9.00 -5.57
C TYR A 215 0.84 -7.76 -4.67
N LEU A 216 0.10 -7.71 -3.57
CA LEU A 216 0.14 -6.55 -2.68
C LEU A 216 1.47 -6.46 -1.92
N VAL A 217 2.04 -7.58 -1.50
CA VAL A 217 3.39 -7.63 -0.92
C VAL A 217 4.43 -7.14 -1.92
N ALA A 218 4.34 -7.52 -3.19
CA ALA A 218 5.22 -7.03 -4.25
C ALA A 218 5.02 -5.53 -4.53
N LYS A 219 3.77 -5.05 -4.45
CA LYS A 219 3.39 -3.65 -4.73
C LYS A 219 3.78 -2.68 -3.62
N TRP A 220 3.55 -3.05 -2.38
CA TRP A 220 3.62 -2.16 -1.21
C TRP A 220 4.69 -2.57 -0.20
N GLY A 221 5.22 -3.80 -0.27
CA GLY A 221 6.14 -4.31 0.73
C GLY A 221 7.42 -3.48 0.86
N ARG A 222 7.92 -2.88 -0.22
CA ARG A 222 9.12 -2.02 -0.20
C ARG A 222 8.82 -0.54 0.04
N ASP A 223 7.54 -0.15 0.08
CA ASP A 223 7.10 1.22 0.32
C ASP A 223 6.78 1.42 1.81
N GLY A 224 7.60 2.21 2.50
CA GLY A 224 7.44 2.44 3.94
C GLY A 224 6.09 3.05 4.34
N LYS A 225 5.45 3.83 3.45
CA LYS A 225 4.12 4.42 3.70
C LYS A 225 3.01 3.42 3.41
N MET A 226 3.12 2.67 2.31
CA MET A 226 2.04 1.77 1.89
C MET A 226 2.05 0.41 2.60
N ARG A 227 3.16 0.02 3.21
CA ARG A 227 3.33 -1.29 3.88
C ARG A 227 2.33 -1.54 5.00
N GLU A 228 1.87 -0.51 5.71
CA GLU A 228 0.89 -0.65 6.81
C GLU A 228 -0.46 -1.21 6.34
N TYR A 229 -0.76 -1.08 5.04
CA TYR A 229 -2.00 -1.58 4.44
C TYR A 229 -1.95 -3.07 4.11
N LEU A 230 -0.83 -3.77 4.33
CA LEU A 230 -0.71 -5.23 4.20
C LEU A 230 -1.34 -5.95 5.39
N ALA A 231 -2.66 -5.79 5.55
CA ALA A 231 -3.44 -6.34 6.65
C ALA A 231 -4.73 -7.00 6.16
N PRO A 232 -5.27 -8.02 6.85
CA PRO A 232 -6.47 -8.73 6.42
C PRO A 232 -7.67 -7.82 6.15
N LYS A 233 -7.85 -6.77 6.97
CA LYS A 233 -8.93 -5.78 6.81
C LYS A 233 -8.87 -5.07 5.44
N THR A 234 -7.67 -4.76 4.96
CA THR A 234 -7.48 -4.08 3.68
C THR A 234 -7.54 -5.06 2.53
N ILE A 235 -6.91 -6.23 2.68
CA ILE A 235 -6.78 -7.23 1.61
C ILE A 235 -8.12 -7.90 1.32
N PHE A 236 -8.84 -8.35 2.36
CA PHE A 236 -10.03 -9.20 2.22
C PHE A 236 -11.36 -8.45 2.33
N ARG A 237 -11.35 -7.11 2.36
CA ARG A 237 -12.57 -6.32 2.18
C ARG A 237 -13.11 -6.53 0.76
N ALA A 238 -14.42 -6.73 0.62
CA ALA A 238 -15.04 -7.13 -0.65
C ALA A 238 -14.66 -6.23 -1.83
N SER A 239 -14.82 -4.91 -1.68
CA SER A 239 -14.46 -3.94 -2.71
C SER A 239 -12.98 -4.00 -3.09
N ASN A 240 -12.11 -4.12 -2.09
CA ASN A 240 -10.66 -4.11 -2.31
C ASN A 240 -10.22 -5.40 -3.01
N PHE A 241 -10.74 -6.54 -2.57
CA PHE A 241 -10.40 -7.83 -3.15
C PHE A 241 -10.87 -7.93 -4.60
N ALA A 242 -12.09 -7.48 -4.90
CA ALA A 242 -12.61 -7.40 -6.26
C ALA A 242 -11.74 -6.51 -7.17
N ASP A 243 -11.18 -5.43 -6.62
CA ASP A 243 -10.26 -4.54 -7.34
C ASP A 243 -8.85 -5.11 -7.52
N TYR A 244 -8.40 -5.96 -6.60
CA TYR A 244 -7.03 -6.50 -6.60
C TYR A 244 -6.91 -7.81 -7.35
N LEU A 245 -7.91 -8.68 -7.32
CA LEU A 245 -7.83 -9.98 -7.97
C LEU A 245 -7.50 -9.87 -9.47
N PRO A 246 -8.19 -9.07 -10.30
CA PRO A 246 -7.83 -8.92 -11.70
C PRO A 246 -6.41 -8.36 -11.91
N LYS A 247 -5.98 -7.45 -11.04
CA LYS A 247 -4.62 -6.86 -11.10
C LYS A 247 -3.56 -7.88 -10.71
N ALA A 248 -3.85 -8.74 -9.74
CA ALA A 248 -2.96 -9.79 -9.28
C ALA A 248 -2.82 -10.89 -10.35
N THR A 249 -3.91 -11.22 -11.05
CA THR A 249 -3.88 -12.13 -12.21
C THR A 249 -3.00 -11.57 -13.33
N ALA A 250 -3.25 -10.34 -13.78
CA ALA A 250 -2.44 -9.69 -14.81
C ALA A 250 -0.96 -9.54 -14.41
N TRP A 251 -0.71 -9.25 -13.13
CA TRP A 251 0.63 -9.20 -12.56
C TRP A 251 1.34 -10.56 -12.59
N SER A 252 0.61 -11.64 -12.30
CA SER A 252 1.13 -13.01 -12.39
C SER A 252 1.50 -13.38 -13.83
N GLU A 253 0.63 -13.05 -14.79
CA GLU A 253 0.86 -13.27 -16.22
C GLU A 253 2.04 -12.45 -16.74
N SER A 254 2.31 -11.29 -16.14
CA SER A 254 3.45 -10.42 -16.46
C SER A 254 4.78 -10.88 -15.83
N GLY A 255 4.84 -12.10 -15.26
CA GLY A 255 6.06 -12.65 -14.67
C GLY A 255 6.36 -12.16 -13.26
N LYS A 256 5.35 -11.70 -12.52
CA LYS A 256 5.43 -11.30 -11.10
C LYS A 256 6.52 -10.26 -10.79
N PRO A 257 6.56 -9.11 -11.49
CA PRO A 257 7.55 -8.06 -11.22
C PRO A 257 7.39 -7.49 -9.80
N VAL A 258 8.46 -6.90 -9.28
CA VAL A 258 8.48 -6.24 -7.97
C VAL A 258 8.32 -4.74 -8.13
N CYS A 259 7.57 -4.08 -7.25
CA CYS A 259 7.48 -2.62 -7.24
C CYS A 259 8.61 -2.01 -6.40
N VAL A 260 9.44 -1.18 -7.03
CA VAL A 260 10.53 -0.43 -6.39
C VAL A 260 10.37 1.06 -6.75
N ASN A 261 10.26 1.93 -5.74
CA ASN A 261 10.06 3.38 -5.92
C ASN A 261 8.90 3.71 -6.88
N GLY A 262 7.80 2.98 -6.77
CA GLY A 262 6.60 3.17 -7.60
C GLY A 262 6.69 2.64 -9.03
N LYS A 263 7.79 1.96 -9.40
CA LYS A 263 7.95 1.34 -10.72
C LYS A 263 8.01 -0.18 -10.62
N TRP A 264 7.27 -0.86 -11.49
CA TRP A 264 7.39 -2.30 -11.65
C TRP A 264 8.69 -2.63 -12.38
N VAL A 265 9.52 -3.44 -11.76
CA VAL A 265 10.78 -3.95 -12.30
C VAL A 265 10.80 -5.46 -12.12
N SER A 266 11.42 -6.21 -13.03
CA SER A 266 11.57 -7.65 -12.83
C SER A 266 12.33 -7.93 -11.52
N GLU A 267 12.07 -9.04 -10.86
CA GLU A 267 12.80 -9.39 -9.63
C GLU A 267 14.31 -9.48 -9.88
N ALA A 268 14.74 -9.96 -11.04
CA ALA A 268 16.13 -9.92 -11.48
C ALA A 268 16.68 -8.48 -11.59
N GLU A 269 15.90 -7.54 -12.10
CA GLU A 269 16.30 -6.13 -12.18
C GLU A 269 16.27 -5.43 -10.81
N ALA A 270 15.30 -5.76 -9.96
CA ALA A 270 15.24 -5.30 -8.58
C ALA A 270 16.43 -5.80 -7.77
N ASN A 271 16.84 -7.05 -7.94
CA ASN A 271 18.02 -7.64 -7.30
C ASN A 271 19.31 -7.02 -7.84
N ARG A 272 19.42 -6.81 -9.16
CA ARG A 272 20.51 -6.02 -9.77
C ARG A 272 20.58 -4.60 -9.20
N LYS A 273 19.43 -3.95 -8.97
CA LYS A 273 19.33 -2.59 -8.42
C LYS A 273 19.55 -2.51 -6.92
N ALA A 274 19.14 -3.52 -6.15
CA ALA A 274 19.40 -3.60 -4.71
C ALA A 274 20.88 -3.88 -4.42
N GLN A 275 21.58 -4.56 -5.34
CA GLN A 275 23.04 -4.67 -5.35
C GLN A 275 23.76 -3.34 -5.67
N ILE A 276 23.04 -2.27 -6.05
CA ILE A 276 23.63 -0.94 -6.35
C ILE A 276 23.91 -0.14 -5.07
N GLU A 277 23.35 -0.50 -3.90
CA GLU A 277 23.70 0.19 -2.65
C GLU A 277 25.19 0.07 -2.30
N ASP A 278 25.89 -0.90 -2.92
CA ASP A 278 27.33 -1.09 -2.86
C ASP A 278 28.01 -1.04 -4.26
N MET A 279 27.48 -0.26 -5.21
CA MET A 279 28.20 0.03 -6.47
C MET A 279 29.26 1.12 -6.26
N PRO A 280 30.54 0.87 -6.57
CA PRO A 280 31.58 1.86 -6.32
C PRO A 280 31.47 3.02 -7.31
N SER A 281 31.77 4.23 -6.85
CA SER A 281 31.77 5.39 -7.73
C SER A 281 32.98 5.34 -8.68
N VAL A 282 32.90 6.07 -9.81
CA VAL A 282 34.04 6.20 -10.73
C VAL A 282 35.26 6.76 -10.00
N ASP A 283 35.06 7.74 -9.13
CA ASP A 283 36.13 8.39 -8.38
C ASP A 283 36.77 7.45 -7.34
N GLU A 284 35.97 6.63 -6.67
CA GLU A 284 36.46 5.61 -5.74
C GLU A 284 37.31 4.56 -6.45
N VAL A 285 36.79 3.98 -7.55
CA VAL A 285 37.55 2.99 -8.33
C VAL A 285 38.81 3.63 -8.89
N ARG A 286 38.75 4.89 -9.36
CA ARG A 286 39.91 5.62 -9.85
C ARG A 286 40.96 5.83 -8.76
N GLY A 287 40.54 6.22 -7.56
CA GLY A 287 41.45 6.40 -6.42
C GLY A 287 42.11 5.09 -5.99
N VAL A 288 41.36 3.98 -5.93
CA VAL A 288 41.92 2.67 -5.61
C VAL A 288 42.82 2.15 -6.74
N TYR A 289 42.46 2.39 -7.99
CA TYR A 289 43.28 2.05 -9.16
C TYR A 289 44.65 2.78 -9.12
N GLN A 290 44.67 4.07 -8.82
CA GLN A 290 45.91 4.84 -8.66
C GLN A 290 46.78 4.28 -7.53
N ARG A 291 46.17 3.96 -6.37
CA ARG A 291 46.88 3.32 -5.24
C ARG A 291 47.41 1.94 -5.59
N TYR A 292 46.68 1.19 -6.41
CA TYR A 292 47.10 -0.14 -6.87
C TYR A 292 48.29 -0.05 -7.84
N LEU A 293 48.32 0.95 -8.73
CA LEU A 293 49.47 1.20 -9.61
C LEU A 293 50.73 1.55 -8.82
N SER A 294 50.61 2.32 -7.73
CA SER A 294 51.74 2.63 -6.84
C SER A 294 52.12 1.47 -5.92
N THR A 295 51.15 0.63 -5.54
CA THR A 295 51.32 -0.44 -4.56
C THR A 295 50.65 -1.73 -5.07
N PRO A 296 51.37 -2.57 -5.84
CA PRO A 296 50.80 -3.78 -6.44
C PRO A 296 50.26 -4.80 -5.42
N THR A 297 50.71 -4.73 -4.17
CA THR A 297 50.29 -5.59 -3.05
C THR A 297 49.06 -5.06 -2.30
N LEU A 298 48.42 -3.99 -2.80
CA LEU A 298 47.30 -3.29 -2.14
C LEU A 298 46.20 -4.25 -1.66
N PHE A 299 45.96 -5.33 -2.41
CA PHE A 299 44.88 -6.27 -2.14
C PHE A 299 45.29 -7.53 -1.37
N ASN A 300 46.58 -7.75 -1.08
CA ASN A 300 47.08 -9.01 -0.50
C ASN A 300 46.46 -9.35 0.86
N ARG A 301 45.95 -8.35 1.60
CA ARG A 301 45.29 -8.53 2.90
C ARG A 301 43.79 -8.21 2.86
N THR A 302 43.21 -8.09 1.67
CA THR A 302 41.81 -7.74 1.50
C THR A 302 40.94 -8.96 1.69
N ASP A 303 39.96 -8.86 2.59
CA ASP A 303 38.92 -9.86 2.73
C ASP A 303 37.89 -9.71 1.61
N PHE A 304 37.88 -10.66 0.68
CA PHE A 304 36.99 -10.67 -0.47
C PHE A 304 35.67 -11.44 -0.23
N SER A 305 35.44 -11.93 0.99
CA SER A 305 34.09 -12.36 1.39
C SER A 305 33.13 -11.17 1.46
N ASP A 306 33.68 -9.97 1.70
CA ASP A 306 33.00 -8.69 1.54
C ASP A 306 32.78 -8.39 0.05
N LEU A 307 31.50 -8.34 -0.34
CA LEU A 307 31.07 -8.16 -1.73
C LEU A 307 31.54 -6.81 -2.29
N ARG A 308 31.58 -5.75 -1.48
CA ARG A 308 32.03 -4.41 -1.90
C ARG A 308 33.51 -4.42 -2.24
N LYS A 309 34.33 -5.03 -1.37
CA LYS A 309 35.78 -5.15 -1.60
C LYS A 309 36.08 -6.00 -2.85
N LYS A 310 35.34 -7.10 -3.04
CA LYS A 310 35.40 -7.93 -4.24
C LYS A 310 35.03 -7.14 -5.50
N PHE A 311 33.96 -6.33 -5.44
CA PHE A 311 33.51 -5.49 -6.55
C PHE A 311 34.60 -4.49 -6.98
N VAL A 312 35.11 -3.70 -6.02
CA VAL A 312 36.16 -2.71 -6.27
C VAL A 312 37.41 -3.37 -6.87
N TYR A 313 37.82 -4.53 -6.34
CA TYR A 313 38.95 -5.29 -6.89
C TYR A 313 38.76 -5.64 -8.37
N TYR A 314 37.62 -6.23 -8.74
CA TYR A 314 37.37 -6.59 -10.14
C TYR A 314 37.30 -5.38 -11.07
N CYS A 315 36.77 -4.25 -10.59
CA CYS A 315 36.79 -3.00 -11.36
C CYS A 315 38.21 -2.50 -11.59
N VAL A 316 39.06 -2.55 -10.56
CA VAL A 316 40.47 -2.12 -10.65
C VAL A 316 41.27 -3.02 -11.58
N ILE A 317 41.14 -4.35 -11.48
CA ILE A 317 41.86 -5.29 -12.33
C ILE A 317 41.40 -5.21 -13.79
N LYS A 318 40.08 -5.11 -14.05
CA LYS A 318 39.58 -4.90 -15.42
C LYS A 318 40.06 -3.56 -16.00
N THR A 319 40.08 -2.50 -15.19
CA THR A 319 40.60 -1.19 -15.62
C THR A 319 42.09 -1.25 -15.92
N LYS A 320 42.89 -1.97 -15.12
CA LYS A 320 44.30 -2.22 -15.41
C LYS A 320 44.50 -2.92 -16.75
N ASN A 321 43.74 -3.98 -16.99
CA ASN A 321 43.86 -4.78 -18.22
C ASN A 321 43.36 -4.05 -19.47
N ALA A 322 42.52 -3.03 -19.30
CA ALA A 322 42.05 -2.19 -20.40
C ALA A 322 43.07 -1.12 -20.85
N HIS A 323 44.16 -0.93 -20.11
CA HIS A 323 45.22 0.06 -20.38
C HIS A 323 44.70 1.45 -20.82
N PRO A 324 43.86 2.11 -19.99
CA PRO A 324 43.27 3.39 -20.33
C PRO A 324 44.31 4.52 -20.38
N THR A 325 44.03 5.55 -21.17
CA THR A 325 44.74 6.82 -21.15
C THR A 325 44.11 7.75 -20.11
N GLU A 326 44.81 8.81 -19.69
CA GLU A 326 44.24 9.79 -18.76
C GLU A 326 42.93 10.41 -19.26
N HIS A 327 42.78 10.56 -20.58
CA HIS A 327 41.60 11.16 -21.19
C HIS A 327 40.37 10.24 -21.13
N ASN A 328 40.54 8.93 -21.21
CA ASN A 328 39.42 7.98 -21.27
C ASN A 328 39.19 7.17 -19.98
N ILE A 329 40.07 7.29 -18.98
CA ILE A 329 40.07 6.47 -17.76
C ILE A 329 38.72 6.46 -17.04
N ASN A 330 38.05 7.60 -16.91
CA ASN A 330 36.75 7.69 -16.24
C ASN A 330 35.66 6.93 -17.01
N SER A 331 35.69 7.00 -18.34
CA SER A 331 34.75 6.28 -19.21
C SER A 331 34.98 4.78 -19.15
N VAL A 332 36.25 4.36 -19.18
CA VAL A 332 36.65 2.95 -19.04
C VAL A 332 36.24 2.38 -17.68
N ILE A 333 36.46 3.14 -16.60
CA ILE A 333 36.03 2.77 -15.25
C ILE A 333 34.50 2.64 -15.19
N ALA A 334 33.74 3.60 -15.72
CA ALA A 334 32.29 3.55 -15.74
C ALA A 334 31.76 2.31 -16.51
N GLY A 335 32.36 1.99 -17.66
CA GLY A 335 32.05 0.79 -18.42
C GLY A 335 32.37 -0.50 -17.64
N ASN A 336 33.51 -0.54 -16.96
CA ASN A 336 33.91 -1.69 -16.14
C ASN A 336 33.02 -1.88 -14.91
N ILE A 337 32.61 -0.80 -14.24
CA ILE A 337 31.66 -0.86 -13.13
C ILE A 337 30.36 -1.54 -13.60
N LYS A 338 29.81 -1.11 -14.74
CA LYS A 338 28.61 -1.72 -15.32
C LYS A 338 28.82 -3.20 -15.66
N ALA A 339 29.92 -3.53 -16.33
CA ALA A 339 30.22 -4.91 -16.72
C ALA A 339 30.50 -5.83 -15.53
N VAL A 340 31.04 -5.32 -14.42
CA VAL A 340 31.25 -6.10 -13.19
C VAL A 340 29.93 -6.26 -12.43
N ALA A 341 29.10 -5.22 -12.37
CA ALA A 341 27.78 -5.27 -11.73
C ALA A 341 26.91 -6.42 -12.27
N GLU A 342 26.98 -6.67 -13.59
CA GLU A 342 26.19 -7.71 -14.25
C GLU A 342 26.54 -9.15 -13.82
N GLN A 343 27.73 -9.39 -13.28
CA GLN A 343 28.26 -10.74 -13.02
C GLN A 343 28.95 -10.89 -11.65
N ILE A 344 28.85 -9.90 -10.75
CA ILE A 344 29.67 -9.84 -9.52
C ILE A 344 29.47 -11.04 -8.59
N HIS A 345 28.28 -11.64 -8.59
CA HIS A 345 27.96 -12.82 -7.79
C HIS A 345 28.56 -14.12 -8.35
N ASP A 346 28.74 -14.18 -9.67
CA ASP A 346 29.27 -15.36 -10.37
C ASP A 346 30.81 -15.34 -10.44
N LEU A 347 31.42 -14.17 -10.25
CA LEU A 347 32.87 -14.05 -10.21
C LEU A 347 33.47 -14.82 -9.02
N PRO A 348 34.62 -15.50 -9.15
CA PRO A 348 35.23 -16.22 -8.05
C PRO A 348 35.70 -15.28 -6.94
N ILE A 349 35.95 -15.82 -5.74
CA ILE A 349 36.65 -15.07 -4.69
C ILE A 349 38.13 -15.01 -5.10
N PRO A 350 38.74 -13.82 -5.27
CA PRO A 350 40.13 -13.70 -5.65
C PRO A 350 41.05 -14.37 -4.62
N THR A 351 41.89 -15.29 -5.08
CA THR A 351 42.99 -15.86 -4.31
C THR A 351 44.27 -15.16 -4.72
N LEU A 352 44.70 -14.20 -3.90
CA LEU A 352 45.98 -13.55 -4.08
C LEU A 352 47.04 -14.37 -3.36
N GLY A 353 48.10 -14.77 -4.08
CA GLY A 353 49.22 -15.48 -3.49
C GLY A 353 49.81 -14.69 -2.32
N ALA A 354 50.11 -15.40 -1.24
CA ALA A 354 50.77 -14.86 -0.06
C ALA A 354 52.12 -14.20 -0.39
#